data_AF-L2FYQ9-F1
#
_entry.id   AF-L2FYQ9-F1
#
_cell.length_a   1.000
_cell.length_b   1.000
_cell.length_c   1.000
_cell.angle_alpha   90.00
_cell.angle_beta   90.00
_cell.angle_gamma   90.00
#
_symmetry.space_group_name_H-M   'P 1'
#
loop_
_entity.id
_entity.type
_entity.pdbx_description
1 polymer ?
#
loop_
_entity_poly.entity_id
_entity_poly.type
_entity_poly.pdbx_seq_one_letter_code
_entity_poly.pdbx_strand_id
1 'polypeptide(L)'
;QISKAYGNQAVVVSVDPKRVYVPKPDATRHNIIKTAHPGPKGEEYCWYACTIKGGRETRDMDVVELAQAVEAMGTGEILLNCIDKDGTNSGFDLELVSQVKAAIKIPVIASSGAGHPMHFEEVFEKTTTDAALGAGMFHRGEYTVKDVKDFLAGKGLKVRQFEASV
;
A
#
# COMPACT_ATOMS: atom_id res chain seq x y z
N GLN A 1 -0.75 -22.61 -8.18
CA GLN A 1 -1.11 -23.94 -7.62
C GLN A 1 -2.03 -23.77 -6.41
N ILE A 2 -1.66 -22.93 -5.44
CA ILE A 2 -2.48 -22.63 -4.25
C ILE A 2 -3.87 -22.11 -4.63
N SER A 3 -3.95 -21.04 -5.45
CA SER A 3 -5.23 -20.44 -5.88
C SER A 3 -6.17 -21.44 -6.56
N LYS A 4 -5.64 -22.35 -7.37
CA LYS A 4 -6.42 -23.42 -8.02
C LYS A 4 -7.00 -24.42 -7.03
N ALA A 5 -6.32 -24.67 -5.92
CA ALA A 5 -6.74 -25.64 -4.91
C ALA A 5 -7.69 -25.03 -3.86
N TYR A 6 -7.47 -23.79 -3.46
CA TYR A 6 -8.12 -23.16 -2.30
C TYR A 6 -8.90 -21.89 -2.64
N GLY A 7 -8.90 -21.47 -3.90
CA GLY A 7 -9.48 -20.20 -4.37
C GLY A 7 -8.51 -19.03 -4.25
N ASN A 8 -8.77 -17.97 -5.02
CA ASN A 8 -7.90 -16.78 -5.04
C ASN A 8 -7.82 -16.12 -3.67
N GLN A 9 -8.91 -16.12 -2.90
CA GLN A 9 -9.00 -15.54 -1.56
C GLN A 9 -8.02 -16.16 -0.54
N ALA A 10 -7.43 -17.32 -0.85
CA ALA A 10 -6.41 -17.94 -0.01
C ALA A 10 -4.97 -17.46 -0.33
N VAL A 11 -4.81 -16.53 -1.27
CA VAL A 11 -3.50 -16.06 -1.75
C VAL A 11 -3.41 -14.54 -1.59
N VAL A 12 -2.53 -14.11 -0.69
CA VAL A 12 -2.08 -12.73 -0.57
C VAL A 12 -0.67 -12.63 -1.13
N VAL A 13 -0.40 -11.65 -2.00
CA VAL A 13 0.96 -11.34 -2.45
C VAL A 13 1.45 -10.08 -1.75
N SER A 14 2.56 -10.22 -1.02
CA SER A 14 3.29 -9.08 -0.47
C SER A 14 4.14 -8.45 -1.55
N VAL A 15 4.00 -7.15 -1.75
CA VAL A 15 4.77 -6.38 -2.72
C VAL A 15 5.56 -5.30 -1.99
N ASP A 16 6.84 -5.18 -2.34
CA ASP A 16 7.77 -4.22 -1.74
C ASP A 16 8.32 -3.24 -2.80
N PRO A 17 7.54 -2.22 -3.20
CA PRO A 17 7.96 -1.22 -4.16
C PRO A 17 8.85 -0.15 -3.53
N LYS A 18 9.71 0.42 -4.36
CA LYS A 18 10.54 1.59 -4.05
C LYS A 18 10.36 2.65 -5.14
N ARG A 19 10.16 3.91 -4.75
CA ARG A 19 9.97 5.02 -5.69
C ARG A 19 11.25 5.31 -6.48
N VAL A 20 11.10 5.52 -7.78
CA VAL A 20 12.16 5.88 -8.73
C VAL A 20 11.72 7.08 -9.54
N TYR A 21 12.41 8.20 -9.37
CA TYR A 21 12.16 9.44 -10.10
C TYR A 21 12.69 9.38 -11.54
N VAL A 22 11.98 10.03 -12.46
CA VAL A 22 12.40 10.15 -13.86
C VAL A 22 12.20 11.59 -14.36
N PRO A 23 13.09 12.09 -15.23
CA PRO A 23 13.10 13.50 -15.62
C PRO A 23 11.97 13.88 -16.57
N LYS A 24 11.38 12.91 -17.29
CA LYS A 24 10.36 13.14 -18.31
C LYS A 24 9.51 11.89 -18.55
N PRO A 25 8.31 12.03 -19.15
CA PRO A 25 7.37 10.92 -19.28
C PRO A 25 7.84 9.70 -20.10
N ASP A 26 8.73 9.90 -21.07
CA ASP A 26 9.25 8.89 -22.00
C ASP A 26 10.62 8.34 -21.57
N ALA A 27 11.09 8.64 -20.36
CA ALA A 27 12.40 8.23 -19.87
C ALA A 27 12.49 6.73 -19.52
N THR A 28 11.36 6.03 -19.45
CA THR A 28 11.28 4.61 -19.09
C THR A 28 10.10 3.94 -19.78
N ARG A 29 10.16 2.61 -19.91
CA ARG A 29 9.04 1.78 -20.36
C ARG A 29 7.98 1.54 -19.26
N HIS A 30 8.34 1.82 -18.01
CA HIS A 30 7.53 1.53 -16.84
C HIS A 30 6.33 2.47 -16.69
N ASN A 31 5.34 2.01 -15.94
CA ASN A 31 4.17 2.80 -15.58
C ASN A 31 4.56 3.93 -14.62
N ILE A 32 4.59 5.16 -15.14
CA ILE A 32 4.89 6.37 -14.38
C ILE A 32 3.62 7.10 -13.95
N ILE A 33 3.75 7.93 -12.92
CA ILE A 33 2.77 8.93 -12.50
C ILE A 33 3.44 10.30 -12.42
N LYS A 34 2.65 11.36 -12.59
CA LYS A 34 3.05 12.69 -12.15
C LYS A 34 2.89 12.73 -10.62
N THR A 35 3.95 13.10 -9.91
CA THR A 35 4.00 13.09 -8.44
C THR A 35 3.82 14.50 -7.87
N ALA A 36 3.08 14.60 -6.76
CA ALA A 36 2.99 15.82 -5.96
C ALA A 36 4.26 16.05 -5.10
N HIS A 37 5.16 15.07 -5.05
CA HIS A 37 6.43 15.11 -4.33
C HIS A 37 7.58 15.07 -5.33
N PRO A 38 8.16 16.23 -5.72
CA PRO A 38 9.25 16.27 -6.67
C PRO A 38 10.51 15.54 -6.17
N GLY A 39 11.25 14.95 -7.11
CA GLY A 39 12.53 14.31 -6.83
C GLY A 39 13.65 15.29 -6.45
N PRO A 40 14.82 14.78 -6.01
CA PRO A 40 15.94 15.61 -5.55
C PRO A 40 16.47 16.61 -6.58
N LYS A 41 16.22 16.39 -7.88
CA LYS A 41 16.61 17.29 -8.98
C LYS A 41 15.41 17.99 -9.61
N GLY A 42 14.25 17.98 -8.93
CA GLY A 42 13.01 18.55 -9.43
C GLY A 42 12.26 17.65 -10.41
N GLU A 43 12.53 16.34 -10.41
CA GLU A 43 11.79 15.38 -11.23
C GLU A 43 10.30 15.35 -10.82
N GLU A 44 9.40 15.68 -11.75
CA GLU A 44 7.94 15.69 -11.50
C GLU A 44 7.27 14.32 -11.72
N TYR A 45 8.03 13.30 -12.15
CA TYR A 45 7.50 11.98 -12.48
C TYR A 45 8.24 10.89 -11.72
N CYS A 46 7.52 9.84 -11.35
CA CYS A 46 8.11 8.66 -10.76
C CYS A 46 7.35 7.38 -11.15
N TRP A 47 8.01 6.25 -10.98
CA TRP A 47 7.42 4.92 -10.96
C TRP A 47 7.88 4.17 -9.71
N TYR A 48 7.36 2.98 -9.46
CA TYR A 48 7.75 2.18 -8.30
C TYR A 48 8.34 0.85 -8.74
N ALA A 49 9.62 0.66 -8.47
CA ALA A 49 10.35 -0.55 -8.78
C ALA A 49 10.11 -1.62 -7.71
N CYS A 50 9.79 -2.84 -8.13
CA CYS A 50 9.65 -3.97 -7.23
C CYS A 50 11.01 -4.48 -6.76
N THR A 51 11.04 -4.95 -5.51
CA THR A 51 12.23 -5.54 -4.91
C THR A 51 11.98 -6.98 -4.47
N ILE A 52 13.06 -7.71 -4.22
CA ILE A 52 13.04 -9.07 -3.67
C ILE A 52 14.08 -9.22 -2.55
N LYS A 53 14.11 -10.40 -1.92
CA LYS A 53 15.03 -10.74 -0.82
C LYS A 53 14.94 -9.73 0.35
N GLY A 54 13.72 -9.33 0.70
CA GLY A 54 13.43 -8.36 1.76
C GLY A 54 13.93 -6.96 1.43
N GLY A 55 13.62 -6.44 0.24
CA GLY A 55 14.01 -5.09 -0.17
C GLY A 55 15.46 -4.91 -0.65
N ARG A 56 16.28 -5.97 -0.64
CA ARG A 56 17.73 -5.86 -0.86
C ARG A 56 18.15 -5.86 -2.34
N GLU A 57 17.31 -6.39 -3.22
CA GLU A 57 17.60 -6.48 -4.65
C GLU A 57 16.43 -5.91 -5.45
N THR A 58 16.68 -4.83 -6.19
CA THR A 58 15.71 -4.20 -7.09
C THR A 58 15.63 -4.95 -8.41
N ARG A 59 14.42 -5.08 -8.96
CA ARG A 59 14.16 -5.65 -10.28
C ARG A 59 13.74 -4.57 -11.27
N ASP A 60 14.03 -4.82 -12.54
CA ASP A 60 13.50 -4.03 -13.67
C ASP A 60 12.04 -4.41 -13.95
N MET A 61 11.18 -4.20 -12.97
CA MET A 61 9.75 -4.51 -13.01
C MET A 61 9.02 -3.51 -12.12
N ASP A 62 8.00 -2.87 -12.67
CA ASP A 62 7.21 -1.91 -11.92
C ASP A 62 6.06 -2.57 -11.16
N VAL A 63 5.54 -1.85 -10.16
CA VAL A 63 4.47 -2.34 -9.28
C VAL A 63 3.18 -2.66 -10.04
N VAL A 64 2.88 -1.94 -11.12
CA VAL A 64 1.67 -2.15 -11.92
C VAL A 64 1.80 -3.44 -12.73
N GLU A 65 2.95 -3.64 -13.39
CA GLU A 65 3.29 -4.87 -14.10
C GLU A 65 3.16 -6.10 -13.17
N LEU A 66 3.73 -6.01 -11.97
CA LEU A 66 3.66 -7.11 -11.00
C LEU A 66 2.22 -7.35 -10.52
N ALA A 67 1.50 -6.28 -10.14
CA ALA A 67 0.14 -6.39 -9.61
C ALA A 67 -0.81 -7.06 -10.61
N GLN A 68 -0.77 -6.64 -11.88
CA GLN A 68 -1.57 -7.23 -12.95
C GLN A 68 -1.19 -8.69 -13.23
N ALA A 69 0.11 -9.00 -13.22
CA ALA A 69 0.59 -10.36 -13.43
C ALA A 69 0.09 -11.30 -12.33
N VAL A 70 0.20 -10.92 -11.06
CA VAL A 70 -0.21 -11.79 -9.95
C VAL A 70 -1.73 -11.92 -9.84
N GLU A 71 -2.49 -10.87 -10.16
CA GLU A 71 -3.95 -10.95 -10.30
C GLU A 71 -4.33 -11.98 -11.37
N ALA A 72 -3.72 -11.92 -12.55
CA ALA A 72 -3.95 -12.88 -13.64
C ALA A 72 -3.56 -14.33 -13.26
N MET A 73 -2.61 -14.49 -12.33
CA MET A 73 -2.20 -15.79 -11.79
C MET A 73 -3.10 -16.34 -10.68
N GLY A 74 -4.11 -15.58 -10.26
CA GLY A 74 -5.11 -15.97 -9.27
C GLY A 74 -4.78 -15.55 -7.84
N THR A 75 -4.04 -14.46 -7.66
CA THR A 75 -3.94 -13.79 -6.35
C THR A 75 -5.31 -13.20 -5.97
N GLY A 76 -5.68 -13.29 -4.69
CA GLY A 76 -6.93 -12.74 -4.19
C GLY A 76 -6.81 -11.40 -3.51
N GLU A 77 -5.62 -11.03 -3.04
CA GLU A 77 -5.38 -9.74 -2.37
C GLU A 77 -3.89 -9.35 -2.47
N ILE A 78 -3.63 -8.04 -2.54
CA ILE A 78 -2.27 -7.49 -2.49
C ILE A 78 -2.03 -6.84 -1.13
N LEU A 79 -0.96 -7.25 -0.46
CA LEU A 79 -0.37 -6.52 0.64
C LEU A 79 0.66 -5.54 0.07
N LEU A 80 0.29 -4.26 -0.02
CA LEU A 80 1.08 -3.23 -0.66
C LEU A 80 1.92 -2.48 0.38
N ASN A 81 3.15 -2.94 0.58
CA ASN A 81 4.12 -2.22 1.41
C ASN A 81 4.67 -1.01 0.64
N CYS A 82 5.46 -0.18 1.32
CA CYS A 82 6.22 0.90 0.70
C CYS A 82 7.55 1.05 1.40
N ILE A 83 8.65 0.72 0.71
CA ILE A 83 10.00 0.72 1.30
C ILE A 83 10.37 2.11 1.83
N ASP A 84 10.03 3.16 1.07
CA ASP A 84 10.39 4.53 1.42
C ASP A 84 9.58 5.08 2.61
N LYS A 85 8.43 4.45 2.95
CA LYS A 85 7.58 4.84 4.08
C LYS A 85 7.78 3.95 5.30
N ASP A 86 8.45 2.81 5.17
CA ASP A 86 8.57 1.85 6.26
C ASP A 86 9.32 2.43 7.47
N GLY A 87 8.79 2.18 8.66
CA GLY A 87 9.31 2.72 9.93
C GLY A 87 9.23 4.24 10.13
N THR A 88 8.80 5.02 9.12
CA THR A 88 8.80 6.49 9.19
C THR A 88 7.71 7.07 10.10
N ASN A 89 6.63 6.32 10.33
CA ASN A 89 5.42 6.78 10.99
C ASN A 89 4.84 8.07 10.37
N SER A 90 5.03 8.30 9.05
CA SER A 90 4.66 9.53 8.33
C SER A 90 3.45 9.36 7.38
N GLY A 91 2.69 8.29 7.55
CA GLY A 91 1.54 7.95 6.71
C GLY A 91 1.90 7.06 5.53
N PHE A 92 0.85 6.54 4.89
CA PHE A 92 0.97 5.66 3.72
C PHE A 92 1.40 6.44 2.47
N ASP A 93 1.89 5.74 1.44
CA ASP A 93 2.10 6.35 0.12
C ASP A 93 0.79 6.31 -0.68
N LEU A 94 0.04 7.42 -0.67
CA LEU A 94 -1.28 7.50 -1.28
C LEU A 94 -1.23 7.40 -2.81
N GLU A 95 -0.16 7.88 -3.43
CA GLU A 95 0.05 7.83 -4.87
C GLU A 95 0.30 6.39 -5.32
N LEU A 96 1.10 5.64 -4.57
CA LEU A 96 1.35 4.22 -4.78
C LEU A 96 0.04 3.41 -4.68
N VAL A 97 -0.72 3.62 -3.61
CA VAL A 97 -2.01 2.96 -3.40
C VAL A 97 -2.96 3.25 -4.56
N SER A 98 -3.08 4.52 -4.96
CA SER A 98 -3.96 4.92 -6.06
C SER A 98 -3.51 4.34 -7.40
N GLN A 99 -2.20 4.31 -7.66
CA GLN A 99 -1.65 3.73 -8.89
C GLN A 99 -1.95 2.24 -9.00
N VAL A 100 -1.78 1.47 -7.92
CA VAL A 100 -2.09 0.04 -7.91
C VAL A 100 -3.59 -0.21 -7.99
N LYS A 101 -4.41 0.53 -7.24
CA LYS A 101 -5.89 0.41 -7.29
C LYS A 101 -6.46 0.73 -8.67
N ALA A 102 -5.83 1.62 -9.43
CA ALA A 102 -6.24 1.91 -10.81
C ALA A 102 -5.92 0.76 -11.79
N ALA A 103 -4.97 -0.12 -11.44
CA ALA A 103 -4.45 -1.15 -12.33
C ALA A 103 -5.12 -2.53 -12.18
N ILE A 104 -5.69 -2.84 -11.02
CA ILE A 104 -6.23 -4.17 -10.68
C ILE A 104 -7.62 -4.08 -10.02
N LYS A 105 -8.31 -5.22 -9.92
CA LYS A 105 -9.66 -5.32 -9.34
C LYS A 105 -9.69 -6.02 -7.98
N ILE A 106 -8.68 -6.83 -7.67
CA ILE A 106 -8.59 -7.49 -6.36
C ILE A 106 -8.31 -6.49 -5.21
N PRO A 107 -8.70 -6.83 -3.98
CA PRO A 107 -8.39 -6.04 -2.79
C PRO A 107 -6.91 -5.66 -2.64
N VAL A 108 -6.67 -4.46 -2.13
CA VAL A 108 -5.36 -3.93 -1.78
C VAL A 108 -5.37 -3.47 -0.32
N ILE A 109 -4.38 -3.95 0.43
CA ILE A 109 -4.09 -3.52 1.80
C ILE A 109 -2.97 -2.48 1.73
N ALA A 110 -3.24 -1.24 2.11
CA ALA A 110 -2.22 -0.22 2.30
C ALA A 110 -1.36 -0.56 3.52
N SER A 111 -0.04 -0.64 3.35
CA SER A 111 0.92 -0.99 4.39
C SER A 111 2.14 -0.06 4.35
N SER A 112 2.92 -0.08 5.44
CA SER A 112 4.10 0.78 5.70
C SER A 112 3.80 2.27 5.89
N GLY A 113 4.32 2.84 6.99
CA GLY A 113 4.25 4.28 7.28
C GLY A 113 3.18 4.73 8.27
N ALA A 114 2.18 3.91 8.59
CA ALA A 114 1.19 4.21 9.62
C ALA A 114 1.85 4.51 10.98
N GLY A 115 1.33 5.51 11.70
CA GLY A 115 1.94 6.04 12.92
C GLY A 115 0.92 6.59 13.93
N HIS A 116 -0.23 7.05 13.46
CA HIS A 116 -1.35 7.49 14.30
C HIS A 116 -2.69 7.28 13.56
N PRO A 117 -3.84 7.33 14.27
CA PRO A 117 -5.17 7.09 13.69
C PRO A 117 -5.51 7.92 12.45
N MET A 118 -5.09 9.19 12.39
CA MET A 118 -5.36 10.06 11.23
C MET A 118 -4.71 9.57 9.92
N HIS A 119 -3.64 8.75 9.95
CA HIS A 119 -3.11 8.14 8.72
C HIS A 119 -4.07 7.11 8.12
N PHE A 120 -4.88 6.45 8.95
CA PHE A 120 -5.91 5.52 8.47
C PHE A 120 -7.10 6.28 7.87
N GLU A 121 -7.54 7.35 8.52
CA GLU A 121 -8.56 8.25 7.94
C GLU A 121 -8.10 8.76 6.59
N GLU A 122 -6.88 9.29 6.52
CA GLU A 122 -6.33 9.85 5.29
C GLU A 122 -6.30 8.83 4.14
N VAL A 123 -5.83 7.61 4.37
CA VAL A 123 -5.77 6.61 3.28
C VAL A 123 -7.16 6.12 2.87
N PHE A 124 -8.12 6.00 3.80
CA PHE A 124 -9.49 5.62 3.46
C PHE A 124 -10.27 6.74 2.76
N GLU A 125 -10.00 8.01 3.07
CA GLU A 125 -10.67 9.15 2.44
C GLU A 125 -10.08 9.52 1.09
N LYS A 126 -8.75 9.49 0.96
CA LYS A 126 -8.04 9.99 -0.23
C LYS A 126 -7.74 8.93 -1.27
N THR A 127 -7.95 7.65 -0.95
CA THR A 127 -7.72 6.54 -1.87
C THR A 127 -8.89 5.57 -1.84
N THR A 128 -8.88 4.61 -2.77
CA THR A 128 -9.85 3.51 -2.79
C THR A 128 -9.25 2.22 -2.23
N THR A 129 -8.35 2.30 -1.25
CA THR A 129 -7.80 1.11 -0.58
C THR A 129 -8.90 0.31 0.10
N ASP A 130 -8.75 -1.02 0.15
CA ASP A 130 -9.77 -1.91 0.71
C ASP A 130 -9.50 -2.20 2.20
N ALA A 131 -8.23 -2.14 2.60
CA ALA A 131 -7.79 -2.24 3.98
C ALA A 131 -6.53 -1.41 4.22
N ALA A 132 -6.18 -1.25 5.50
CA ALA A 132 -4.96 -0.59 5.95
C ALA A 132 -4.33 -1.39 7.10
N LEU A 133 -3.01 -1.55 7.07
CA LEU A 133 -2.23 -2.32 8.03
C LEU A 133 -1.34 -1.40 8.86
N GLY A 134 -1.40 -1.55 10.19
CA GLY A 134 -0.44 -0.96 11.13
C GLY A 134 0.37 -2.05 11.82
N ALA A 135 1.66 -1.79 12.07
CA ALA A 135 2.54 -2.71 12.78
C ALA A 135 3.24 -2.03 13.98
N GLY A 136 4.18 -1.12 13.71
CA GLY A 136 5.03 -0.50 14.74
C GLY A 136 4.25 0.24 15.84
N MET A 137 3.26 1.06 15.47
CA MET A 137 2.44 1.83 16.42
C MET A 137 1.64 0.94 17.40
N PHE A 138 1.21 -0.25 16.95
CA PHE A 138 0.50 -1.21 17.80
C PHE A 138 1.48 -2.02 18.65
N HIS A 139 2.62 -2.44 18.08
CA HIS A 139 3.62 -3.21 18.82
C HIS A 139 4.26 -2.40 19.97
N ARG A 140 4.44 -1.08 19.77
CA ARG A 140 4.96 -0.17 20.81
C ARG A 140 3.90 0.29 21.81
N GLY A 141 2.62 -0.04 21.60
CA GLY A 141 1.52 0.37 22.48
C GLY A 141 1.22 1.88 22.44
N GLU A 142 1.66 2.59 21.40
CA GLU A 142 1.36 4.03 21.20
C GLU A 142 -0.14 4.23 20.94
N TYR A 143 -0.72 3.28 20.19
CA TYR A 143 -2.15 3.17 19.93
C TYR A 143 -2.54 1.69 19.93
N THR A 144 -3.81 1.43 20.14
CA THR A 144 -4.43 0.12 19.93
C THR A 144 -5.28 0.13 18.67
N VAL A 145 -5.66 -1.06 18.18
CA VAL A 145 -6.65 -1.18 17.09
C VAL A 145 -7.99 -0.55 17.51
N LYS A 146 -8.32 -0.56 18.81
CA LYS A 146 -9.51 0.09 19.34
C LYS A 146 -9.42 1.61 19.19
N ASP A 147 -8.29 2.22 19.54
CA ASP A 147 -8.11 3.68 19.41
C ASP A 147 -8.26 4.15 17.97
N VAL A 148 -7.68 3.39 17.02
CA VAL A 148 -7.84 3.69 15.59
C VAL A 148 -9.30 3.55 15.16
N LYS A 149 -9.98 2.47 15.55
CA LYS A 149 -11.39 2.27 15.19
C LYS A 149 -12.31 3.33 15.80
N ASP A 150 -12.14 3.67 17.07
CA ASP A 150 -12.93 4.69 17.74
C ASP A 150 -12.74 6.05 17.07
N PHE A 151 -11.50 6.39 16.70
CA PHE A 151 -11.20 7.59 15.93
C PHE A 151 -11.93 7.60 14.57
N LEU A 152 -11.82 6.53 13.78
CA LEU A 152 -12.48 6.42 12.47
C LEU A 152 -14.00 6.45 12.60
N ALA A 153 -14.56 5.78 13.61
CA ALA A 153 -15.99 5.84 13.91
C ALA A 153 -16.45 7.26 14.24
N GLY A 154 -15.64 8.02 15.00
CA GLY A 154 -15.88 9.43 15.29
C GLY A 154 -15.86 10.34 14.05
N LYS A 155 -15.18 9.92 12.98
CA LYS A 155 -15.19 10.56 11.65
C LYS A 155 -16.33 10.09 10.74
N GLY A 156 -17.17 9.17 11.21
CA GLY A 156 -18.31 8.64 10.47
C GLY A 156 -17.99 7.43 9.59
N LEU A 157 -16.76 6.91 9.61
CA LEU A 157 -16.38 5.69 8.91
C LEU A 157 -16.98 4.46 9.59
N LYS A 158 -17.44 3.49 8.80
CA LYS A 158 -17.99 2.23 9.31
C LYS A 158 -16.84 1.29 9.67
N VAL A 159 -16.72 0.99 10.96
CA VAL A 159 -15.74 0.05 11.49
C VAL A 159 -16.44 -1.02 12.33
N ARG A 160 -15.86 -2.23 12.35
CA ARG A 160 -16.31 -3.29 13.25
C ARG A 160 -15.98 -2.93 14.69
N GLN A 161 -17.00 -2.71 15.50
CA GLN A 161 -16.89 -2.44 16.93
C GLN A 161 -16.38 -3.67 17.69
N PHE A 162 -15.67 -3.43 18.80
CA PHE A 162 -15.35 -4.48 19.76
C PHE A 162 -16.62 -4.85 20.53
N GLU A 163 -16.78 -6.13 20.86
CA GLU A 163 -17.86 -6.57 21.74
C GLU A 163 -17.66 -5.92 23.11
N ALA A 164 -18.72 -5.34 23.66
CA ALA A 164 -18.69 -4.86 25.03
C ALA A 164 -18.48 -6.06 25.96
N SER A 165 -17.52 -5.97 26.89
CA SER A 165 -17.41 -6.93 27.97
C SER A 165 -18.72 -6.89 28.76
N VAL A 166 -19.52 -7.95 28.65
CA VAL A 166 -20.74 -8.16 29.44
C VAL A 166 -20.37 -8.42 30.89
#